data_AF-A0A4R1AU39-F1
#
_entry.id   AF-A0A4R1AU39-F1
#
_cell.length_a   1.000
_cell.length_b   1.000
_cell.length_c   1.000
_cell.angle_alpha   90.00
_cell.angle_beta   90.00
_cell.angle_gamma   90.00
#
_symmetry.space_group_name_H-M   'P 1'
#
loop_
_entity.id
_entity.type
_entity.pdbx_description
1 polymer ?
#
loop_
_entity_poly.entity_id
_entity_poly.type
_entity_poly.pdbx_seq_one_letter_code
_entity_poly.pdbx_strand_id
1 'polypeptide(L)'
;YEYSIILDHLYNDSYYSLGEVSVTNRILDMTDLVGIVDYINNLIKNHKLHRKCSDCGKLFNLTSDEVKFYKSKDFELPKRCKSCRSNRKHNKLIN
;
A
#
# COMPACT_ATOMS: atom_id res chain seq x y z
N TYR A 1 -17.21 17.66 20.22
CA TYR A 1 -17.34 16.95 18.94
C TYR A 1 -16.02 16.29 18.66
N GLU A 2 -16.02 14.97 18.46
CA GLU A 2 -14.85 14.21 18.04
C GLU A 2 -15.12 13.80 16.60
N TYR A 3 -14.26 14.24 15.68
CA TYR A 3 -14.33 13.85 14.29
C TYR A 3 -13.22 12.85 14.04
N SER A 4 -13.44 11.84 13.21
CA SER A 4 -12.37 10.97 12.75
C SER A 4 -12.34 10.89 11.22
N ILE A 5 -11.13 10.79 10.67
CA ILE A 5 -10.88 10.55 9.25
C ILE A 5 -10.38 9.12 9.13
N ILE A 6 -11.17 8.27 8.51
CA ILE A 6 -10.79 6.89 8.18
C ILE A 6 -10.15 6.90 6.80
N LEU A 7 -8.94 6.36 6.70
CA LEU A 7 -8.21 6.25 5.45
C LEU A 7 -8.21 4.80 5.00
N ASP A 8 -8.84 4.55 3.86
CA ASP A 8 -8.93 3.22 3.28
C ASP A 8 -8.46 3.20 1.83
N HIS A 9 -7.85 2.09 1.44
CA HIS A 9 -7.48 1.81 0.06
C HIS A 9 -8.31 0.63 -0.45
N LEU A 10 -9.06 0.86 -1.51
CA LEU A 10 -9.80 -0.16 -2.24
C LEU A 10 -9.06 -0.50 -3.53
N TYR A 11 -8.79 -1.79 -3.75
CA TYR A 11 -8.18 -2.27 -4.99
C TYR A 11 -8.67 -3.67 -5.33
N ASN A 12 -9.27 -3.85 -6.51
CA ASN A 12 -9.84 -5.11 -6.99
C ASN A 12 -10.64 -5.83 -5.89
N ASP A 13 -11.63 -5.13 -5.33
CA ASP A 13 -12.53 -5.59 -4.27
C ASP A 13 -11.85 -5.97 -2.94
N SER A 14 -10.55 -5.69 -2.82
CA SER A 14 -9.79 -5.87 -1.59
C SER A 14 -9.69 -4.55 -0.85
N TYR A 15 -10.12 -4.56 0.41
CA TYR A 15 -10.10 -3.41 1.31
C TYR A 15 -8.85 -3.44 2.20
N TYR A 16 -8.21 -2.27 2.33
CA TYR A 16 -7.02 -2.09 3.15
C TYR A 16 -7.18 -0.85 4.03
N SER A 17 -7.26 -1.05 5.34
CA SER A 17 -7.24 0.07 6.28
C SER A 17 -5.81 0.64 6.38
N LEU A 18 -5.68 1.94 6.13
CA LEU A 18 -4.43 2.69 6.25
C LEU A 18 -4.27 3.33 7.63
N GLY A 19 -5.38 3.63 8.31
CA GLY A 19 -5.41 4.20 9.64
C GLY A 19 -6.65 5.07 9.88
N GLU A 20 -6.80 5.49 11.13
CA GLU A 20 -7.82 6.43 11.58
C GLU A 20 -7.12 7.64 12.20
N VAL A 21 -7.60 8.85 11.86
CA VAL A 21 -7.07 10.11 12.36
C VAL A 21 -8.15 10.80 13.17
N SER A 22 -8.00 10.85 14.49
CA SER A 22 -8.87 11.65 15.36
C SER A 22 -8.56 13.14 15.17
N VAL A 23 -9.57 13.91 14.78
CA VAL A 23 -9.57 15.36 14.69
C VAL A 23 -10.36 15.90 15.89
N THR A 24 -9.64 16.18 16.97
CA THR A 24 -10.20 16.70 18.23
C THR A 24 -10.09 18.23 18.34
N ASN A 25 -9.18 18.85 17.57
CA ASN A 25 -8.96 20.28 17.57
C ASN A 25 -9.73 20.97 16.44
N ARG A 26 -10.25 22.17 16.74
CA ARG A 26 -10.90 23.03 15.75
C ARG A 26 -9.85 23.53 14.75
N ILE A 27 -10.07 23.27 13.47
CA ILE A 27 -9.26 23.87 12.38
C ILE A 27 -9.60 25.35 12.34
N LEU A 28 -8.63 26.22 12.65
CA LEU A 28 -8.80 27.66 12.68
C LEU A 28 -8.27 28.30 11.39
N ASP A 29 -7.20 27.74 10.82
CA ASP A 29 -6.64 28.20 9.55
C ASP A 29 -5.96 27.08 8.72
N MET A 30 -5.41 27.48 7.56
CA MET A 30 -4.79 26.55 6.61
C MET A 30 -3.51 25.89 7.14
N THR A 31 -2.83 26.47 8.13
CA THR A 31 -1.60 25.89 8.71
C THR A 31 -1.91 24.66 9.57
N ASP A 32 -3.06 24.66 10.25
CA ASP A 32 -3.58 23.49 10.97
C ASP A 32 -3.79 22.29 10.04
N LEU A 33 -4.10 22.55 8.76
CA LEU A 33 -4.30 21.51 7.74
C LEU A 33 -2.99 20.91 7.22
N VAL A 34 -1.88 21.67 7.23
CA VAL A 34 -0.59 21.20 6.69
C VAL A 34 -0.11 19.97 7.47
N GLY A 35 -0.19 20.01 8.80
CA GLY A 35 0.19 18.87 9.64
C GLY A 35 -0.66 17.62 9.39
N ILE A 36 -1.95 17.80 9.12
CA ILE A 36 -2.87 16.69 8.77
C ILE A 36 -2.48 16.10 7.41
N VAL A 37 -2.21 16.95 6.41
CA VAL A 37 -1.78 16.51 5.07
C VAL A 37 -0.47 15.73 5.13
N ASP A 38 0.52 16.21 5.86
CA ASP A 38 1.80 15.51 6.02
C ASP A 38 1.64 14.17 6.73
N TYR A 39 0.80 14.12 7.75
CA TYR A 39 0.47 12.87 8.44
C TYR A 39 -0.18 11.85 7.50
N ILE A 40 -1.20 12.26 6.74
CA ILE A 40 -1.88 11.41 5.75
C ILE A 40 -0.89 10.92 4.68
N ASN A 41 -0.05 11.80 4.14
CA ASN A 41 0.96 11.44 3.15
C ASN A 41 1.94 10.39 3.68
N ASN A 42 2.35 10.51 4.95
CA ASN A 42 3.22 9.53 5.58
C ASN A 42 2.53 8.18 5.79
N LEU A 43 1.24 8.15 6.15
CA LEU A 43 0.48 6.90 6.23
C LEU A 43 0.41 6.20 4.87
N ILE A 44 0.10 6.95 3.80
CA ILE A 44 0.02 6.41 2.43
C ILE A 44 1.39 5.90 1.96
N LYS A 45 2.47 6.65 2.22
CA LYS A 45 3.82 6.29 1.80
C LYS A 45 4.32 5.01 2.49
N ASN A 46 4.02 4.86 3.78
CA ASN A 46 4.47 3.71 4.57
C ASN A 46 3.55 2.49 4.47
N HIS A 47 2.40 2.63 3.80
CA HIS A 47 1.48 1.54 3.56
C HIS A 47 2.14 0.40 2.79
N LYS A 48 1.81 -0.82 3.22
CA LYS A 48 2.28 -2.05 2.61
C LYS A 48 1.09 -2.94 2.29
N LEU A 49 0.99 -3.30 1.03
CA LEU A 49 0.00 -4.23 0.54
C LEU A 49 0.46 -5.66 0.85
N HIS A 50 -0.17 -6.29 1.84
CA HIS A 50 0.10 -7.67 2.24
C HIS A 50 -0.61 -8.68 1.32
N ARG A 51 0.13 -9.64 0.76
CA ARG A 51 -0.42 -10.71 -0.07
C ARG A 51 0.22 -12.06 0.24
N LYS A 52 -0.53 -13.13 0.02
CA LYS A 52 -0.01 -14.51 0.12
C LYS A 52 0.58 -14.94 -1.22
N CYS A 53 1.80 -15.46 -1.22
CA CYS A 53 2.45 -15.98 -2.42
C CYS A 53 1.72 -17.25 -2.91
N SER A 54 1.37 -17.29 -4.20
CA SER A 54 0.71 -18.46 -4.80
C SER A 54 1.58 -19.71 -4.84
N ASP A 55 2.90 -19.58 -4.82
CA ASP A 55 3.82 -20.72 -5.00
C ASP A 55 4.33 -21.26 -3.66
N CYS A 56 4.77 -20.38 -2.75
CA CYS A 56 5.35 -20.82 -1.46
C CYS A 56 4.43 -20.57 -0.25
N GLY A 57 3.26 -19.96 -0.44
CA GLY A 57 2.31 -19.68 0.63
C GLY A 57 2.74 -18.59 1.62
N LYS A 58 3.98 -18.09 1.55
CA LYS A 58 4.47 -17.03 2.46
C LYS A 58 3.79 -15.70 2.17
N LEU A 59 3.51 -14.96 3.24
CA LEU A 59 3.11 -13.56 3.14
C LEU A 59 4.28 -12.73 2.60
N PHE A 60 3.98 -11.82 1.70
CA PHE A 60 4.91 -10.83 1.19
C PHE A 60 4.19 -9.50 1.02
N ASN A 61 4.97 -8.42 1.03
CA ASN A 61 4.45 -7.07 1.03
C ASN A 61 4.84 -6.39 -0.27
N LEU A 62 3.95 -5.54 -0.78
CA LEU A 62 4.24 -4.60 -1.85
C LEU A 62 4.21 -3.19 -1.27
N THR A 63 5.26 -2.41 -1.49
CA THR A 63 5.25 -0.98 -1.10
C THR A 63 4.34 -0.18 -2.02
N SER A 64 3.92 1.00 -1.56
CA SER A 64 3.18 1.96 -2.40
C SER A 64 3.92 2.28 -3.71
N ASP A 65 5.25 2.36 -3.69
CA ASP A 65 6.06 2.60 -4.89
C ASP A 65 6.09 1.40 -5.84
N GLU A 66 6.16 0.17 -5.31
CA GLU A 66 6.04 -1.04 -6.13
C GLU A 66 4.68 -1.11 -6.81
N VAL A 67 3.59 -0.84 -6.06
CA VAL A 67 2.23 -0.81 -6.61
C VAL A 67 2.11 0.24 -7.71
N LYS A 68 2.61 1.46 -7.48
CA LYS A 68 2.64 2.53 -8.49
C LYS A 68 3.43 2.12 -9.73
N PHE A 69 4.56 1.44 -9.55
CA PHE A 69 5.38 0.94 -10.66
C PHE A 69 4.63 -0.08 -11.53
N TYR A 70 3.96 -1.08 -10.93
CA TYR A 70 3.16 -2.03 -11.72
C TYR A 70 2.01 -1.32 -12.45
N LYS A 71 1.29 -0.42 -11.76
CA LYS A 71 0.19 0.34 -12.36
C LYS A 71 0.66 1.24 -13.52
N SER A 72 1.79 1.94 -13.38
CA SER A 72 2.31 2.82 -14.44
C SER A 72 2.82 2.07 -15.67
N LYS A 73 3.09 0.77 -15.53
CA LYS A 73 3.42 -0.15 -16.61
C LYS A 73 2.21 -0.93 -17.13
N ASP A 74 1.02 -0.65 -16.62
CA ASP A 74 -0.21 -1.39 -16.92
C ASP A 74 -0.08 -2.91 -16.65
N PHE A 75 0.67 -3.25 -15.60
CA PHE A 75 0.91 -4.62 -15.17
C PHE A 75 0.01 -5.01 -14.00
N GLU A 76 -0.40 -6.28 -13.97
CA GLU A 76 -1.01 -6.86 -12.78
C GLU A 76 -0.04 -6.87 -11.60
N LEU A 77 -0.56 -6.62 -10.39
CA LEU A 77 0.22 -6.80 -9.17
C LEU A 77 0.66 -8.27 -9.02
N PRO A 78 1.90 -8.51 -8.59
CA PRO A 78 2.45 -9.85 -8.54
C PRO A 78 1.65 -10.75 -7.59
N LYS A 79 1.35 -11.96 -8.06
CA LYS A 79 0.73 -13.05 -7.28
C LYS A 79 1.76 -13.85 -6.47
N ARG A 80 3.05 -13.59 -6.71
CA ARG A 80 4.21 -14.33 -6.17
C ARG A 80 5.20 -13.38 -5.51
N CYS A 81 5.82 -13.82 -4.41
CA CYS A 81 6.89 -13.08 -3.75
C CYS A 81 8.13 -12.95 -4.64
N LYS A 82 9.04 -12.03 -4.29
CA LYS A 82 10.24 -11.71 -5.09
C LYS A 82 11.12 -12.95 -5.33
N SER A 83 11.36 -13.77 -4.30
CA SER A 83 12.18 -14.98 -4.42
C SER A 83 11.60 -16.01 -5.40
N CYS A 84 10.30 -16.31 -5.30
CA CYS A 84 9.64 -17.24 -6.23
C CYS A 84 9.68 -16.72 -7.69
N ARG A 85 9.53 -15.41 -7.90
CA ARG A 85 9.65 -14.81 -9.24
C ARG A 85 11.07 -14.93 -9.80
N SER A 86 12.09 -14.65 -8.97
CA SER A 86 13.49 -14.82 -9.37
C SER A 86 13.83 -16.26 -9.72
N ASN A 87 13.39 -17.24 -8.92
CA ASN A 87 13.65 -18.65 -9.18
C ASN A 87 13.04 -19.11 -10.51
N ARG A 88 11.81 -18.69 -10.82
CA ARG A 88 11.19 -19.01 -12.12
C ARG A 88 11.92 -18.38 -13.30
N LYS A 89 12.40 -17.15 -13.14
CA LYS A 89 13.20 -16.47 -14.19
C LYS A 89 14.50 -17.22 -14.44
N HIS A 90 15.20 -17.63 -13.37
CA HIS A 90 16.43 -18.43 -13.49
C HIS A 90 16.16 -19.77 -14.17
N ASN A 91 15.13 -20.51 -13.75
CA ASN A 91 14.76 -21.81 -14.32
C ASN A 91 14.38 -21.74 -15.82
N LYS A 92 13.88 -20.59 -16.29
CA LYS A 92 13.59 -20.37 -17.72
C LYS A 92 14.85 -20.08 -18.55
N LEU A 93 15.95 -19.65 -17.94
CA LEU A 93 17.21 -19.32 -18.63
C LEU A 93 18.16 -20.52 -18.76
N ILE A 94 18.00 -21.53 -17.90
CA ILE A 94 18.81 -22.75 -17.87
C ILE A 94 18.17 -23.93 -18.61
N ASN A 95 16.92 -23.76 -19.09
CA ASN A 95 16.20 -24.70 -19.95
C ASN A 95 16.07 -24.11 -21.35
#